data_AF-A0A0U5AGN7-F1
#
_entry.id   AF-A0A0U5AGN7-F1
#
_cell.length_a   1.000
_cell.length_b   1.000
_cell.length_c   1.000
_cell.angle_alpha   90.00
_cell.angle_beta   90.00
_cell.angle_gamma   90.00
#
_symmetry.space_group_name_H-M   'P 1'
#
loop_
_entity.id
_entity.type
_entity.pdbx_description
1 polymer ?
#
loop_
_entity_poly.entity_id
_entity_poly.type
_entity_poly.pdbx_seq_one_letter_code
_entity_poly.pdbx_strand_id
1 'polypeptide(L)'
;MFKKILAEIKGFTPEDLTAFLALDLAQNLKASLYFLVTYEKEEELAKAETFLNGLLVKAEERNLKVEAHFKKEVGLKDLTEILKKEKIELAFLPLRDLKKSLKLPTNLALVKFVHLGRLSPKRILIILEENFKALKNYENFLKALLKTYPHKRVYIISIGKDKKFSALREFLKKQPSPHEWEAWMVLSLKKLIFKILSKRIDFIIFPVESLPFWQIKKRRFVKNLIGKSPCNLIIFKPGI
;
A
#
# COMPACT_ATOMS: atom_id res chain seq x y z
N MET A 1 -7.29 10.57 10.11
CA MET A 1 -6.85 10.21 8.75
C MET A 1 -5.37 10.54 8.67
N PHE A 2 -4.61 9.84 7.81
CA PHE A 2 -3.16 9.99 7.73
C PHE A 2 -2.77 11.41 7.31
N LYS A 3 -2.04 12.15 8.16
CA LYS A 3 -1.67 13.57 7.93
C LYS A 3 -0.31 13.77 7.27
N LYS A 4 0.65 12.89 7.55
CA LYS A 4 2.00 12.93 6.95
C LYS A 4 2.34 11.54 6.41
N ILE A 5 2.66 11.48 5.12
CA ILE A 5 2.88 10.23 4.37
C ILE A 5 4.32 10.20 3.88
N LEU A 6 5.00 9.09 4.13
CA LEU A 6 6.35 8.85 3.61
C LEU A 6 6.30 8.01 2.34
N ALA A 7 7.17 8.31 1.38
CA ALA A 7 7.52 7.41 0.28
C ALA A 7 9.03 7.28 0.14
N GLU A 8 9.52 6.05 0.03
CA GLU A 8 10.94 5.76 -0.23
C GLU A 8 11.23 5.83 -1.73
N ILE A 9 12.36 6.43 -2.10
CA ILE A 9 12.88 6.51 -3.47
C ILE A 9 14.32 6.01 -3.44
N LYS A 10 14.72 5.11 -4.34
CA LYS A 10 16.07 4.54 -4.42
C LYS A 10 16.90 4.94 -5.64
N GLY A 11 16.29 5.23 -6.80
CA GLY A 11 17.06 5.62 -8.00
C GLY A 11 16.56 5.02 -9.31
N PHE A 12 15.33 5.40 -9.69
CA PHE A 12 14.65 5.00 -10.93
C PHE A 12 14.50 3.49 -11.12
N THR A 13 14.04 2.80 -10.07
CA THR A 13 13.62 1.40 -10.15
C THR A 13 12.09 1.29 -10.24
N PRO A 14 11.53 0.16 -10.71
CA PRO A 14 10.10 -0.14 -10.59
C PRO A 14 9.49 0.10 -9.21
N GLU A 15 10.30 -0.03 -8.16
CA GLU A 15 9.93 0.19 -6.77
C GLU A 15 9.64 1.66 -6.46
N ASP A 16 10.26 2.60 -7.17
CA ASP A 16 10.06 4.03 -6.95
C ASP A 16 8.67 4.50 -7.41
N LEU A 17 7.97 3.68 -8.22
CA LEU A 17 6.58 3.92 -8.58
C LEU A 17 5.63 3.90 -7.38
N THR A 18 6.09 3.41 -6.22
CA THR A 18 5.36 3.54 -4.95
C THR A 18 5.14 4.98 -4.53
N ALA A 19 6.06 5.87 -4.90
CA ALA A 19 5.95 7.29 -4.64
C ALA A 19 4.76 7.93 -5.38
N PHE A 20 4.39 7.44 -6.58
CA PHE A 20 3.18 7.91 -7.27
C PHE A 20 1.91 7.52 -6.51
N LEU A 21 1.85 6.30 -5.95
CA LEU A 21 0.70 5.88 -5.13
C LEU A 21 0.59 6.73 -3.85
N ALA A 22 1.72 7.04 -3.23
CA ALA A 22 1.76 7.92 -2.07
C ALA A 22 1.28 9.34 -2.41
N LEU A 23 1.74 9.88 -3.54
CA LEU A 23 1.38 11.20 -4.04
C LEU A 23 -0.13 11.31 -4.35
N ASP A 24 -0.67 10.33 -5.07
CA ASP A 24 -2.10 10.28 -5.40
C ASP A 24 -2.98 10.13 -4.14
N LEU A 25 -2.52 9.39 -3.12
CA LEU A 25 -3.23 9.24 -1.86
C LEU A 25 -3.10 10.48 -0.98
N ALA A 26 -1.93 11.12 -0.94
CA ALA A 26 -1.71 12.36 -0.20
C ALA A 26 -2.59 13.50 -0.70
N GLN A 27 -2.78 13.63 -2.01
CA GLN A 27 -3.68 14.61 -2.59
C GLN A 27 -5.10 14.48 -2.06
N ASN A 28 -5.65 13.27 -2.10
CA ASN A 28 -7.00 13.02 -1.64
C ASN A 28 -7.14 13.18 -0.11
N LEU A 29 -6.08 12.92 0.65
CA LEU A 29 -6.06 13.12 2.09
C LEU A 29 -5.73 14.55 2.53
N LYS A 30 -5.30 15.43 1.61
CA LYS A 30 -4.63 16.70 1.94
C LYS A 30 -3.49 16.51 2.95
N ALA A 31 -2.76 15.40 2.80
CA ALA A 31 -1.63 15.05 3.66
C ALA A 31 -0.34 15.69 3.12
N SER A 32 0.60 15.98 4.01
CA SER A 32 1.96 16.32 3.57
C SER A 32 2.72 15.06 3.14
N LEU A 33 3.59 15.22 2.16
CA LEU A 33 4.47 14.17 1.65
C LEU A 33 5.88 14.35 2.19
N TYR A 34 6.49 13.23 2.55
CA TYR A 34 7.89 13.13 2.92
C TYR A 34 8.57 12.11 2.00
N PHE A 35 9.41 12.59 1.08
CA PHE A 35 10.21 11.71 0.23
C PHE A 35 11.53 11.38 0.92
N LEU A 36 11.76 10.10 1.19
CA LEU A 36 13.03 9.59 1.68
C LEU A 36 13.82 9.04 0.50
N VAL A 37 14.76 9.83 0.00
CA VAL A 37 15.68 9.43 -1.07
C VAL A 37 16.85 8.70 -0.46
N THR A 38 17.05 7.45 -0.89
CA THR A 38 18.10 6.57 -0.41
C THR A 38 18.99 6.15 -1.56
N TYR A 39 20.29 6.08 -1.33
CA TYR A 39 21.26 5.76 -2.37
C TYR A 39 22.47 5.05 -1.75
N GLU A 40 23.13 4.21 -2.53
CA GLU A 40 24.39 3.55 -2.15
C GLU A 40 25.57 4.20 -2.91
N LYS A 41 25.33 4.59 -4.17
CA LYS A 41 26.32 5.22 -5.06
C LYS A 41 25.85 6.58 -5.56
N GLU A 42 26.79 7.47 -5.87
CA GLU A 42 26.48 8.83 -6.38
C GLU A 42 25.70 8.80 -7.72
N GLU A 43 25.96 7.82 -8.58
CA GLU A 43 25.19 7.66 -9.83
C GLU A 43 23.71 7.36 -9.60
N GLU A 44 23.37 6.70 -8.49
CA GLU A 44 21.98 6.42 -8.10
C GLU A 44 21.30 7.68 -7.57
N LEU A 45 22.06 8.54 -6.87
CA LEU A 45 21.57 9.82 -6.37
C LEU A 45 21.09 10.70 -7.53
N ALA A 46 21.89 10.89 -8.59
CA ALA A 46 21.51 11.69 -9.75
C ALA A 46 20.21 11.17 -10.43
N LYS A 47 20.05 9.84 -10.52
CA LYS A 47 18.83 9.22 -11.04
C LYS A 47 17.64 9.44 -10.11
N ALA A 48 17.85 9.32 -8.80
CA ALA A 48 16.82 9.54 -7.80
C ALA A 48 16.36 11.01 -7.76
N GLU A 49 17.28 11.96 -7.91
CA GLU A 49 16.99 13.39 -8.02
C GLU A 49 16.15 13.70 -9.26
N THR A 50 16.51 13.14 -10.41
CA THR A 50 15.74 13.30 -11.65
C THR A 50 14.30 12.80 -11.47
N PHE A 51 14.14 11.62 -10.85
CA PHE A 51 12.83 11.07 -10.54
C PHE A 51 12.05 11.92 -9.52
N LEU A 52 12.71 12.36 -8.46
CA LEU A 52 12.15 13.23 -7.43
C LEU A 52 11.66 14.55 -8.03
N ASN A 53 12.43 15.19 -8.91
CA ASN A 53 12.03 16.43 -9.56
C ASN A 53 10.71 16.28 -10.32
N GLY A 54 10.52 15.16 -11.04
CA GLY A 54 9.25 14.85 -11.68
C GLY A 54 8.08 14.65 -10.70
N LEU A 55 8.34 14.15 -9.48
CA LEU A 55 7.34 14.06 -8.42
C LEU A 55 7.06 15.42 -7.77
N LEU A 56 8.07 16.26 -7.59
CA LEU A 56 7.95 17.59 -7.01
C LEU A 56 7.09 18.49 -7.89
N VAL A 57 7.32 18.50 -9.20
CA VAL A 57 6.47 19.22 -10.17
C VAL A 57 5.01 18.78 -10.04
N LYS A 58 4.75 17.47 -10.04
CA LYS A 58 3.39 16.93 -9.87
C LYS A 58 2.77 17.27 -8.52
N ALA A 59 3.57 17.36 -7.46
CA ALA A 59 3.08 17.70 -6.13
C ALA A 59 2.74 19.19 -6.03
N GLU A 60 3.55 20.06 -6.66
CA GLU A 60 3.30 21.49 -6.79
C GLU A 60 2.02 21.78 -7.58
N GLU A 61 1.85 21.14 -8.74
CA GLU A 61 0.61 21.20 -9.54
C GLU A 61 -0.65 20.84 -8.72
N ARG A 62 -0.48 20.01 -7.68
CA ARG A 62 -1.54 19.53 -6.79
C ARG A 62 -1.60 20.29 -5.45
N ASN A 63 -0.81 21.35 -5.28
CA ASN A 63 -0.70 22.15 -4.06
C ASN A 63 -0.42 21.31 -2.81
N LEU A 64 0.49 20.34 -2.91
CA LEU A 64 0.88 19.49 -1.78
C LEU A 64 2.12 20.04 -1.09
N LYS A 65 2.10 20.03 0.25
CA LYS A 65 3.29 20.27 1.06
C LYS A 65 4.21 19.06 0.94
N VAL A 66 5.41 19.27 0.43
CA VAL A 66 6.43 18.21 0.27
C VAL A 66 7.70 18.56 1.02
N GLU A 67 8.28 17.56 1.66
CA GLU A 67 9.62 17.57 2.21
C GLU A 67 10.41 16.42 1.55
N ALA A 68 11.67 16.65 1.20
CA ALA A 68 12.56 15.61 0.69
C ALA A 68 13.80 15.51 1.57
N HIS A 69 14.22 14.29 1.88
CA HIS A 69 15.42 14.03 2.67
C HIS A 69 16.26 12.96 1.99
N PHE A 70 17.55 13.26 1.83
CA PHE A 70 18.52 12.38 1.20
C PHE A 70 19.34 11.69 2.27
N LYS A 71 19.46 10.38 2.18
CA LYS A 71 20.27 9.59 3.12
C LYS A 71 20.95 8.43 2.42
N LYS A 72 22.28 8.42 2.50
CA LYS A 72 23.09 7.28 2.04
C LYS A 72 22.83 6.07 2.95
N GLU A 73 22.58 4.91 2.35
CA GLU A 73 22.37 3.62 3.04
C GLU A 73 21.39 3.68 4.24
N VAL A 74 20.10 3.46 3.99
CA VAL A 74 19.09 3.46 5.08
C VAL A 74 18.83 2.05 5.60
N GLY A 75 19.21 1.81 6.86
CA GLY A 75 18.87 0.60 7.59
C GLY A 75 17.47 0.65 8.21
N LEU A 76 17.05 -0.48 8.79
CA LEU A 76 15.77 -0.56 9.52
C LEU A 76 15.73 0.39 10.73
N LYS A 77 16.86 0.57 11.43
CA LYS A 77 16.97 1.46 12.59
C LYS A 77 16.77 2.92 12.16
N ASP A 78 17.48 3.35 11.12
CA ASP A 78 17.33 4.68 10.54
C ASP A 78 15.91 4.96 10.11
N LEU A 79 15.29 4.03 9.36
CA LEU A 79 13.91 4.18 8.93
C LEU A 79 12.95 4.27 10.12
N THR A 80 13.17 3.49 11.18
CA THR A 80 12.37 3.56 12.41
C THR A 80 12.48 4.91 13.10
N GLU A 81 13.69 5.47 13.17
CA GLU A 81 13.94 6.79 13.76
C GLU A 81 13.29 7.89 12.93
N ILE A 82 13.43 7.85 11.60
CA ILE A 82 12.79 8.81 10.68
C ILE A 82 11.27 8.76 10.86
N LEU A 83 10.67 7.57 10.79
CA LEU A 83 9.22 7.41 10.94
C LEU A 83 8.69 8.02 12.26
N LYS A 84 9.44 7.87 13.36
CA LYS A 84 9.08 8.43 14.67
C LYS A 84 9.31 9.93 14.75
N LYS A 85 10.51 10.39 14.41
CA LYS A 85 10.94 11.80 14.51
C LYS A 85 10.05 12.68 13.64
N GLU A 86 9.80 12.25 12.41
CA GLU A 86 8.98 12.97 11.44
C GLU A 86 7.48 12.76 11.66
N LYS A 87 7.07 11.96 12.65
CA LYS A 87 5.68 11.63 12.97
C LYS A 87 4.91 11.13 11.74
N ILE A 88 5.54 10.25 10.96
CA ILE A 88 4.92 9.65 9.79
C ILE A 88 3.78 8.75 10.24
N GLU A 89 2.60 8.93 9.65
CA GLU A 89 1.39 8.17 10.01
C GLU A 89 1.12 7.01 9.03
N LEU A 90 1.60 7.11 7.79
CA LEU A 90 1.55 6.07 6.76
C LEU A 90 2.82 6.11 5.91
N ALA A 91 3.47 4.97 5.69
CA ALA A 91 4.64 4.85 4.83
C ALA A 91 4.35 3.94 3.63
N PHE A 92 4.59 4.43 2.42
CA PHE A 92 4.64 3.64 1.20
C PHE A 92 6.07 3.18 0.99
N LEU A 93 6.28 1.87 1.03
CA LEU A 93 7.59 1.28 0.87
C LEU A 93 7.52 0.14 -0.15
N PRO A 94 8.59 -0.11 -0.91
CA PRO A 94 8.66 -1.30 -1.74
C PRO A 94 8.72 -2.56 -0.88
N LEU A 95 8.09 -3.61 -1.39
CA LEU A 95 8.02 -4.90 -0.72
C LEU A 95 9.28 -5.73 -0.98
N ARG A 96 10.33 -5.47 -0.19
CA ARG A 96 11.61 -6.20 -0.24
C ARG A 96 11.66 -7.36 0.76
N ASP A 97 11.65 -7.04 2.06
CA ASP A 97 11.68 -8.01 3.16
C ASP A 97 10.49 -7.79 4.09
N LEU A 98 9.43 -8.57 3.87
CA LEU A 98 8.21 -8.51 4.67
C LEU A 98 8.52 -8.66 6.17
N LYS A 99 9.41 -9.56 6.57
CA LYS A 99 9.68 -9.82 7.99
C LYS A 99 10.32 -8.61 8.67
N LYS A 100 11.22 -7.91 7.97
CA LYS A 100 11.83 -6.68 8.47
C LYS A 100 10.83 -5.52 8.47
N SER A 101 10.12 -5.30 7.36
CA SER A 101 9.15 -4.21 7.24
C SER A 101 8.02 -4.31 8.27
N LEU A 102 7.54 -5.52 8.58
CA LEU A 102 6.51 -5.73 9.61
C LEU A 102 6.93 -5.27 11.01
N LYS A 103 8.22 -5.01 11.28
CA LYS A 103 8.70 -4.50 12.57
C LYS A 103 8.61 -2.98 12.72
N LEU A 104 8.41 -2.23 11.62
CA LEU A 104 8.35 -0.76 11.67
C LEU A 104 7.11 -0.29 12.45
N PRO A 105 7.17 0.79 13.23
CA PRO A 105 6.10 1.17 14.15
C PRO A 105 4.87 1.79 13.47
N THR A 106 5.01 2.31 12.26
CA THR A 106 3.97 3.07 11.55
C THR A 106 3.07 2.16 10.70
N ASN A 107 1.90 2.66 10.27
CA ASN A 107 1.11 2.01 9.23
C ASN A 107 1.92 1.97 7.92
N LEU A 108 1.92 0.84 7.23
CA LEU A 108 2.68 0.64 6.00
C LEU A 108 1.76 0.21 4.87
N ALA A 109 2.00 0.75 3.69
CA ALA A 109 1.58 0.19 2.43
C ALA A 109 2.82 -0.37 1.73
N LEU A 110 3.06 -1.68 1.89
CA LEU A 110 4.17 -2.37 1.25
C LEU A 110 3.76 -2.79 -0.15
N VAL A 111 4.43 -2.26 -1.17
CA VAL A 111 3.95 -2.38 -2.54
C VAL A 111 4.89 -3.25 -3.37
N LYS A 112 4.31 -4.11 -4.19
CA LYS A 112 5.00 -4.84 -5.25
C LYS A 112 4.35 -4.55 -6.58
N PHE A 113 5.13 -4.08 -7.55
CA PHE A 113 4.71 -3.97 -8.94
C PHE A 113 5.11 -5.23 -9.70
N VAL A 114 4.14 -5.83 -10.40
CA VAL A 114 4.31 -6.93 -11.35
C VAL A 114 4.09 -6.40 -12.78
N HIS A 115 3.21 -5.41 -12.95
CA HIS A 115 2.90 -4.77 -14.22
C HIS A 115 3.01 -3.25 -14.09
N LEU A 116 4.07 -2.67 -14.68
CA LEU A 116 4.39 -1.24 -14.59
C LEU A 116 3.38 -0.34 -15.31
N GLY A 117 2.73 -0.83 -16.37
CA GLY A 117 1.69 -0.08 -17.10
C GLY A 117 0.36 0.08 -16.34
N ARG A 118 0.26 -0.39 -15.09
CA ARG A 118 -0.99 -0.43 -14.30
C ARG A 118 -0.89 0.36 -13.00
N LEU A 119 -0.31 1.56 -13.06
CA LEU A 119 -0.25 2.49 -11.92
C LEU A 119 -1.61 3.08 -11.54
N SER A 120 -2.48 3.34 -12.54
CA SER A 120 -3.89 3.65 -12.31
C SER A 120 -4.74 2.38 -12.55
N PRO A 121 -5.02 1.58 -11.51
CA PRO A 121 -5.69 0.31 -11.68
C PRO A 121 -7.11 0.50 -12.21
N LYS A 122 -7.54 -0.34 -13.15
CA LYS A 122 -8.95 -0.38 -13.61
C LYS A 122 -9.79 -1.29 -12.71
N ARG A 123 -9.16 -2.32 -12.14
CA ARG A 123 -9.80 -3.33 -11.30
C ARG A 123 -8.99 -3.58 -10.03
N ILE A 124 -9.60 -3.33 -8.88
CA ILE A 124 -8.97 -3.48 -7.56
C ILE A 124 -9.65 -4.62 -6.82
N LEU A 125 -8.87 -5.53 -6.24
CA LEU A 125 -9.35 -6.57 -5.34
C LEU A 125 -8.93 -6.26 -3.90
N ILE A 126 -9.91 -6.19 -2.99
CA ILE A 126 -9.71 -5.93 -1.57
C ILE A 126 -10.00 -7.21 -0.79
N ILE A 127 -9.07 -7.61 0.07
CA ILE A 127 -9.29 -8.69 1.03
C ILE A 127 -9.63 -8.10 2.39
N LEU A 128 -10.77 -8.51 2.95
CA LEU A 128 -11.22 -8.12 4.27
C LEU A 128 -11.20 -9.34 5.19
N GLU A 129 -10.58 -9.23 6.35
CA GLU A 129 -10.51 -10.31 7.33
C GLU A 129 -11.19 -9.89 8.64
N GLU A 130 -12.21 -10.64 9.09
CA GLU A 130 -13.00 -10.29 10.28
C GLU A 130 -12.16 -10.18 11.57
N ASN A 131 -11.07 -10.95 11.65
CA ASN A 131 -10.19 -11.00 12.81
C ASN A 131 -9.02 -10.01 12.74
N PHE A 132 -9.02 -9.11 11.76
CA PHE A 132 -8.04 -8.03 11.68
C PHE A 132 -8.37 -6.95 12.73
N LYS A 133 -7.56 -6.88 13.78
CA LYS A 133 -7.66 -6.00 14.95
C LYS A 133 -7.64 -4.53 14.56
N ALA A 134 -6.78 -4.14 13.60
CA ALA A 134 -6.62 -2.74 13.21
C ALA A 134 -7.61 -2.29 12.11
N LEU A 135 -8.84 -2.82 12.15
CA LEU A 135 -9.85 -2.64 11.11
C LEU A 135 -10.07 -1.16 10.75
N LYS A 136 -10.16 -0.28 11.76
CA LYS A 136 -10.39 1.15 11.55
C LYS A 136 -9.30 1.81 10.69
N ASN A 137 -8.03 1.50 10.93
CA ASN A 137 -6.92 2.06 10.14
C ASN A 137 -6.94 1.54 8.71
N TYR A 138 -7.25 0.26 8.54
CA TYR A 138 -7.35 -0.34 7.21
C TYR A 138 -8.56 0.20 6.44
N GLU A 139 -9.72 0.33 7.05
CA GLU A 139 -10.88 0.98 6.42
C GLU A 139 -10.58 2.42 6.02
N ASN A 140 -9.91 3.19 6.87
CA ASN A 140 -9.50 4.55 6.53
C ASN A 140 -8.56 4.57 5.32
N PHE A 141 -7.59 3.65 5.27
CA PHE A 141 -6.71 3.48 4.13
C PHE A 141 -7.47 3.11 2.85
N LEU A 142 -8.39 2.13 2.92
CA LEU A 142 -9.21 1.72 1.78
C LEU A 142 -10.11 2.84 1.28
N LYS A 143 -10.78 3.56 2.18
CA LYS A 143 -11.62 4.73 1.83
C LYS A 143 -10.80 5.81 1.12
N ALA A 144 -9.59 6.09 1.61
CA ALA A 144 -8.68 7.03 0.99
C ALA A 144 -8.28 6.58 -0.42
N LEU A 145 -7.84 5.32 -0.55
CA LEU A 145 -7.41 4.78 -1.83
C LEU A 145 -8.53 4.68 -2.86
N LEU A 146 -9.73 4.29 -2.46
CA LEU A 146 -10.88 4.17 -3.37
C LEU A 146 -11.37 5.53 -3.87
N LYS A 147 -11.25 6.58 -3.04
CA LYS A 147 -11.50 7.96 -3.49
C LYS A 147 -10.45 8.46 -4.47
N THR A 148 -9.20 8.03 -4.31
CA THR A 148 -8.10 8.33 -5.26
C THR A 148 -8.35 7.70 -6.64
N TYR A 149 -9.05 6.57 -6.68
CA TYR A 149 -9.37 5.87 -7.92
C TYR A 149 -10.89 5.79 -8.14
N PRO A 150 -11.55 6.92 -8.45
CA PRO A 150 -12.97 6.91 -8.70
C PRO A 150 -13.30 6.12 -9.97
N HIS A 151 -14.52 5.56 -10.01
CA HIS A 151 -15.06 4.78 -11.14
C HIS A 151 -14.35 3.47 -11.48
N LYS A 152 -13.35 3.04 -10.68
CA LYS A 152 -12.70 1.75 -10.87
C LYS A 152 -13.58 0.63 -10.34
N ARG A 153 -13.54 -0.54 -10.98
CA ARG A 153 -14.33 -1.69 -10.53
C ARG A 153 -13.65 -2.31 -9.31
N VAL A 154 -14.39 -2.39 -8.21
CA VAL A 154 -13.89 -2.90 -6.93
C VAL A 154 -14.44 -4.30 -6.70
N TYR A 155 -13.56 -5.24 -6.41
CA TYR A 155 -13.92 -6.58 -5.98
C TYR A 155 -13.54 -6.73 -4.52
N ILE A 156 -14.41 -7.32 -3.72
CA ILE A 156 -14.21 -7.45 -2.29
C ILE A 156 -14.43 -8.90 -1.91
N ILE A 157 -13.47 -9.47 -1.20
CA ILE A 157 -13.58 -10.78 -0.58
C ILE A 157 -13.53 -10.57 0.92
N SER A 158 -14.63 -10.83 1.61
CA SER A 158 -14.67 -10.88 3.07
C SER A 158 -14.45 -12.31 3.56
N ILE A 159 -13.52 -12.48 4.49
CA ILE A 159 -13.20 -13.76 5.12
C ILE A 159 -13.75 -13.75 6.54
N GLY A 160 -14.68 -14.67 6.82
CA GLY A 160 -15.41 -14.74 8.09
C GLY A 160 -16.83 -14.17 7.99
N LYS A 161 -17.41 -13.78 9.14
CA LYS A 161 -18.76 -13.21 9.26
C LYS A 161 -18.69 -11.71 8.91
N ASP A 162 -19.42 -11.32 7.87
CA ASP A 162 -19.39 -9.98 7.23
C ASP A 162 -19.88 -8.81 8.11
N LYS A 163 -20.26 -9.07 9.37
CA LYS A 163 -20.93 -8.08 10.23
C LYS A 163 -20.05 -6.87 10.59
N LYS A 164 -18.72 -7.03 10.60
CA LYS A 164 -17.79 -5.96 11.03
C LYS A 164 -17.52 -4.88 9.98
N PHE A 165 -17.91 -5.09 8.72
CA PHE A 165 -17.58 -4.19 7.61
C PHE A 165 -18.76 -3.31 7.16
N SER A 166 -19.78 -3.13 8.01
CA SER A 166 -20.98 -2.36 7.69
C SER A 166 -20.66 -0.94 7.22
N ALA A 167 -19.76 -0.24 7.94
CA ALA A 167 -19.34 1.12 7.59
C ALA A 167 -18.63 1.21 6.24
N LEU A 168 -17.81 0.21 5.88
CA LEU A 168 -17.16 0.16 4.57
C LEU A 168 -18.17 -0.16 3.47
N ARG A 169 -19.10 -1.09 3.72
CA ARG A 169 -20.17 -1.44 2.79
C ARG A 169 -21.08 -0.24 2.49
N GLU A 170 -21.47 0.53 3.52
CA GLU A 170 -22.22 1.78 3.35
C GLU A 170 -21.44 2.82 2.56
N PHE A 171 -20.15 2.98 2.84
CA PHE A 171 -19.28 3.88 2.09
C PHE A 171 -19.28 3.52 0.59
N LEU A 172 -19.12 2.23 0.26
CA LEU A 172 -19.06 1.74 -1.13
C LEU A 172 -20.38 1.93 -1.88
N LYS A 173 -21.53 1.76 -1.21
CA LYS A 173 -22.84 2.06 -1.81
C LYS A 173 -22.97 3.52 -2.25
N LYS A 174 -22.28 4.43 -1.56
CA LYS A 174 -22.26 5.87 -1.88
C LYS A 174 -21.21 6.23 -2.93
N GLN A 175 -20.33 5.30 -3.34
CA GLN A 175 -19.32 5.57 -4.35
C GLN A 175 -19.88 5.29 -5.75
N PRO A 176 -19.45 6.05 -6.77
CA PRO A 176 -19.83 5.80 -8.16
C PRO A 176 -19.14 4.56 -8.76
N SER A 177 -18.25 3.92 -8.01
CA SER A 177 -17.48 2.76 -8.43
C SER A 177 -18.32 1.47 -8.38
N PRO A 178 -18.47 0.73 -9.49
CA PRO A 178 -19.10 -0.58 -9.46
C PRO A 178 -18.36 -1.51 -8.51
N HIS A 179 -19.08 -2.23 -7.65
CA HIS A 179 -18.47 -3.15 -6.70
C HIS A 179 -19.15 -4.51 -6.65
N GLU A 180 -18.34 -5.55 -6.49
CA GLU A 180 -18.78 -6.94 -6.25
C GLU A 180 -18.26 -7.39 -4.88
N TRP A 181 -19.14 -7.94 -4.05
CA TRP A 181 -18.80 -8.45 -2.73
C TRP A 181 -19.03 -9.95 -2.64
N GLU A 182 -18.03 -10.70 -2.22
CA GLU A 182 -18.11 -12.14 -1.99
C GLU A 182 -17.65 -12.50 -0.58
N ALA A 183 -18.42 -13.36 0.09
CA ALA A 183 -18.02 -13.92 1.38
C ALA A 183 -17.36 -15.29 1.17
N TRP A 184 -16.14 -15.46 1.68
CA TRP A 184 -15.42 -16.73 1.67
C TRP A 184 -15.25 -17.24 3.10
N MET A 185 -15.50 -18.53 3.31
CA MET A 185 -15.25 -19.18 4.61
C MET A 185 -13.75 -19.31 4.89
N VAL A 186 -12.97 -19.68 3.87
CA VAL A 186 -11.53 -19.92 3.98
C VAL A 186 -10.81 -19.32 2.78
N LEU A 187 -9.67 -18.69 3.04
CA LEU A 187 -8.81 -18.13 2.01
C LEU A 187 -7.86 -19.20 1.45
N SER A 188 -7.92 -19.42 0.14
CA SER A 188 -7.03 -20.34 -0.59
C SER A 188 -6.30 -19.59 -1.70
N LEU A 189 -4.99 -19.85 -1.84
CA LEU A 189 -4.17 -19.14 -2.81
C LEU A 189 -4.59 -19.48 -4.24
N LYS A 190 -4.92 -20.75 -4.50
CA LYS A 190 -5.41 -21.20 -5.81
C LYS A 190 -6.71 -20.48 -6.19
N LYS A 191 -7.65 -20.40 -5.25
CA LYS A 191 -8.94 -19.70 -5.46
C LYS A 191 -8.73 -18.20 -5.68
N LEU A 192 -7.83 -17.58 -4.90
CA LEU A 192 -7.49 -16.17 -5.04
C LEU A 192 -6.84 -15.89 -6.40
N ILE A 193 -5.83 -16.66 -6.81
CA ILE A 193 -5.17 -16.52 -8.12
C ILE A 193 -6.18 -16.69 -9.26
N PHE A 194 -7.05 -17.70 -9.19
CA PHE A 194 -8.11 -17.89 -10.18
C PHE A 194 -9.03 -16.66 -10.27
N LYS A 195 -9.42 -16.09 -9.13
CA LYS A 195 -10.22 -14.85 -9.09
C LYS A 195 -9.49 -13.67 -9.72
N ILE A 196 -8.21 -13.51 -9.41
CA ILE A 196 -7.35 -12.43 -9.95
C ILE A 196 -7.28 -12.52 -11.47
N LEU A 197 -7.04 -13.71 -12.01
CA LEU A 197 -6.95 -13.94 -13.45
C LEU A 197 -8.31 -13.80 -14.15
N SER A 198 -9.35 -14.47 -13.65
CA SER A 198 -10.70 -14.45 -14.26
C SER A 198 -11.29 -13.04 -14.32
N LYS A 199 -11.08 -12.22 -13.27
CA LYS A 199 -11.57 -10.84 -13.23
C LYS A 199 -10.56 -9.83 -13.78
N ARG A 200 -9.39 -10.27 -14.28
CA ARG A 200 -8.30 -9.41 -14.77
C ARG A 200 -7.97 -8.28 -13.80
N ILE A 201 -7.79 -8.65 -12.53
CA ILE A 201 -7.46 -7.72 -11.46
C ILE A 201 -6.09 -7.10 -11.73
N ASP A 202 -5.99 -5.79 -11.55
CA ASP A 202 -4.74 -5.04 -11.73
C ASP A 202 -3.98 -4.90 -10.43
N PHE A 203 -4.74 -4.81 -9.34
CA PHE A 203 -4.22 -4.44 -8.03
C PHE A 203 -4.92 -5.22 -6.92
N ILE A 204 -4.16 -5.83 -6.02
CA ILE A 204 -4.70 -6.48 -4.80
C ILE A 204 -4.26 -5.69 -3.58
N ILE A 205 -5.16 -5.57 -2.61
CA ILE A 205 -4.86 -4.99 -1.31
C ILE A 205 -5.12 -6.05 -0.25
N PHE A 206 -4.08 -6.40 0.49
CA PHE A 206 -4.11 -7.48 1.46
C PHE A 206 -3.70 -6.98 2.86
N PRO A 207 -4.52 -7.18 3.90
CA PRO A 207 -4.17 -6.76 5.26
C PRO A 207 -3.27 -7.80 5.95
N VAL A 208 -2.18 -7.35 6.57
CA VAL A 208 -1.25 -8.19 7.34
C VAL A 208 -0.92 -7.53 8.67
N GLU A 209 -1.22 -8.19 9.78
CA GLU A 209 -0.75 -7.78 11.11
C GLU A 209 0.69 -8.24 11.37
N SER A 210 1.32 -7.72 12.43
CA SER A 210 2.52 -8.32 13.00
C SER A 210 2.22 -9.78 13.40
N LEU A 211 2.45 -10.71 12.47
CA LEU A 211 2.08 -12.11 12.62
C LEU A 211 2.86 -12.68 13.82
N PRO A 212 2.22 -13.19 14.88
CA PRO A 212 2.91 -13.97 15.91
C PRO A 212 3.59 -15.20 15.28
N PHE A 213 4.62 -15.76 15.93
CA PHE A 213 5.32 -16.95 15.44
C PHE A 213 4.36 -18.11 15.12
N TRP A 214 3.27 -18.24 15.88
CA TRP A 214 2.25 -19.28 15.79
C TRP A 214 1.33 -19.19 14.54
N GLN A 215 1.31 -18.07 13.80
CA GLN A 215 0.50 -17.93 12.57
C GLN A 215 1.24 -18.40 11.30
N ILE A 216 1.84 -19.58 11.34
CA ILE A 216 2.68 -20.14 10.26
C ILE A 216 1.90 -20.26 8.93
N LYS A 217 0.63 -20.70 8.98
CA LYS A 217 -0.21 -20.85 7.78
C LYS A 217 -0.42 -19.52 7.05
N LYS A 218 -0.76 -18.45 7.78
CA LYS A 218 -0.95 -17.11 7.20
C LYS A 218 0.36 -16.52 6.67
N ARG A 219 1.47 -16.71 7.39
CA ARG A 219 2.81 -16.35 6.91
C ARG A 219 3.15 -17.04 5.58
N ARG A 220 2.91 -18.34 5.48
CA ARG A 220 3.15 -19.12 4.25
C ARG A 220 2.24 -18.65 3.11
N PHE A 221 0.98 -18.39 3.41
CA PHE A 221 0.03 -17.84 2.43
C PHE A 221 0.52 -16.50 1.88
N VAL A 222 0.83 -15.53 2.74
CA VAL A 222 1.27 -14.20 2.33
C VAL A 222 2.58 -14.29 1.54
N LYS A 223 3.57 -15.07 2.01
CA LYS A 223 4.81 -15.29 1.27
C LYS A 223 4.56 -15.85 -0.14
N ASN A 224 3.67 -16.84 -0.24
CA ASN A 224 3.32 -17.42 -1.54
C ASN A 224 2.53 -16.45 -2.42
N LEU A 225 1.65 -15.63 -1.85
CA LEU A 225 0.94 -14.58 -2.58
C LEU A 225 1.93 -13.56 -3.13
N ILE A 226 2.89 -13.09 -2.33
CA ILE A 226 3.94 -12.18 -2.79
C ILE A 226 4.74 -12.79 -3.93
N GLY A 227 5.16 -14.06 -3.79
CA GLY A 227 5.97 -14.75 -4.79
C GLY A 227 5.22 -15.06 -6.09
N LYS A 228 3.90 -15.31 -6.03
CA LYS A 228 3.10 -15.82 -7.16
C LYS A 228 1.99 -14.88 -7.62
N SER A 229 1.87 -13.68 -7.07
CA SER A 229 0.83 -12.72 -7.48
C SER A 229 0.99 -12.39 -8.96
N PRO A 230 -0.06 -12.57 -9.79
CA PRO A 230 0.00 -12.22 -11.20
C PRO A 230 -0.37 -10.74 -11.45
N CYS A 231 -0.48 -9.92 -10.41
CA CYS A 231 -0.75 -8.48 -10.53
C CYS A 231 -0.08 -7.68 -9.41
N ASN A 232 -0.22 -6.35 -9.45
CA ASN A 232 0.33 -5.45 -8.45
C ASN A 232 -0.32 -5.73 -7.08
N LEU A 233 0.44 -5.53 -6.01
CA LEU A 233 0.05 -5.92 -4.65
C LEU A 233 0.42 -4.80 -3.67
N ILE A 234 -0.53 -4.39 -2.82
CA ILE A 234 -0.28 -3.66 -1.58
C ILE A 234 -0.55 -4.60 -0.42
N ILE A 235 0.44 -4.79 0.44
CA ILE A 235 0.26 -5.33 1.77
C ILE A 235 0.11 -4.16 2.73
N PHE A 236 -1.08 -4.02 3.30
CA PHE A 236 -1.31 -3.04 4.35
C PHE A 236 -0.95 -3.63 5.70
N LYS A 237 -0.03 -2.99 6.42
CA LYS A 237 0.31 -3.31 7.80
C LYS A 237 -0.10 -2.17 8.72
N PRO A 238 -0.87 -2.41 9.79
CA PRO A 238 -1.16 -1.35 10.75
C PRO A 238 0.06 -1.03 11.60
N GLY A 239 0.14 0.21 12.08
CA GLY A 239 1.13 0.60 13.08
C GLY A 239 0.96 -0.14 14.41
N ILE A 240 2.03 -0.22 15.20
CA ILE A 240 2.06 -0.82 16.53
C ILE A 240 1.94 0.30 17.56
#